data_AF-A0A7K2ZKG0-F1
#
_entry.id   AF-A0A7K2ZKG0-F1
#
_cell.length_a   1.000
_cell.length_b   1.000
_cell.length_c   1.000
_cell.angle_alpha   90.00
_cell.angle_beta   90.00
_cell.angle_gamma   90.00
#
_symmetry.space_group_name_H-M   'P 1'
#
loop_
_entity.id
_entity.type
_entity.pdbx_description
1 polymer ?
#
loop_
_entity_poly.entity_id
_entity_poly.type
_entity_poly.pdbx_seq_one_letter_code
_entity_poly.pdbx_strand_id
1 'polypeptide(L)'
;MHRHPAATPSEISGLSRCSAVFIPADPSRTGQVAFWNPDGSTPPGAPGVLSELTVTEVGLRRRTVPGLHLPVREALPVLTRARADGQASPATAFWGAAALLGLQFVARGLLLPGLSPTDRDAWRVGPLGAGDLERIRELAASMPPTAHATPLETGATVDGPLLLPDPERLLRAFLDAVADGLPRTPAAGFATAGPAFAAREPQHLPQGRSWAADVAAGHDAGVRLSLRIEITGTASPASPAAEAPLVDDAAPSFRAVLQIHSVSDPSLVADAAEVWAGGTRSAAAFGPRARMDAL
;
A
#
# COMPACT_ATOMS: atom_id res chain seq x y z
N MET A 1 -22.73 -1.51 17.11
CA MET A 1 -22.13 -0.42 17.89
C MET A 1 -20.63 -0.66 18.00
N HIS A 2 -19.79 0.06 17.25
CA HIS A 2 -18.34 -0.09 17.33
C HIS A 2 -17.71 1.22 17.78
N ARG A 3 -17.61 1.41 19.09
CA ARG A 3 -16.63 2.31 19.68
C ARG A 3 -15.35 1.51 19.85
N HIS A 4 -14.41 1.67 18.93
CA HIS A 4 -13.02 1.56 19.34
C HIS A 4 -12.71 2.91 19.97
N PRO A 5 -12.60 3.04 21.31
CA PRO A 5 -12.03 4.26 21.86
C PRO A 5 -10.66 4.41 21.21
N ALA A 6 -10.45 5.52 20.50
CA ALA A 6 -9.12 5.85 20.00
C ALA A 6 -8.17 5.84 21.19
N ALA A 7 -7.02 5.19 21.05
CA ALA A 7 -6.04 5.10 22.13
C ALA A 7 -5.76 6.51 22.69
N THR A 8 -5.72 6.62 24.01
CA THR A 8 -5.49 7.90 24.70
C THR A 8 -4.05 8.36 24.46
N PRO A 9 -3.76 9.68 24.45
CA PRO A 9 -2.38 10.16 24.27
C PRO A 9 -1.37 9.52 25.23
N SER A 10 -1.79 9.22 26.47
CA SER A 10 -1.00 8.49 27.45
C SER A 10 -0.72 7.04 27.05
N GLU A 11 -1.70 6.32 26.51
CA GLU A 11 -1.51 4.95 26.00
C GLU A 11 -0.53 4.93 24.82
N ILE A 12 -0.67 5.88 23.88
CA ILE A 12 0.29 6.00 22.77
C ILE A 12 1.70 6.31 23.28
N SER A 13 1.86 7.22 24.24
CA SER A 13 3.18 7.54 24.79
C SER A 13 3.77 6.40 25.64
N GLY A 14 2.93 5.55 26.23
CA GLY A 14 3.38 4.33 26.88
C GLY A 14 3.92 3.33 25.86
N LEU A 15 3.15 3.07 24.80
CA LEU A 15 3.50 2.11 23.75
C LEU A 15 4.67 2.57 22.87
N SER A 16 4.90 3.88 22.70
CA SER A 16 6.05 4.39 21.92
C SER A 16 7.38 3.94 22.51
N ARG A 17 7.45 3.79 23.84
CA ARG A 17 8.66 3.39 24.59
C ARG A 17 8.87 1.87 24.62
N CYS A 18 7.83 1.09 24.39
CA CYS A 18 7.96 -0.36 24.20
C CYS A 18 8.75 -0.65 22.93
N SER A 19 9.42 -1.80 22.87
CA SER A 19 9.90 -2.37 21.60
C SER A 19 8.71 -2.88 20.77
N ALA A 20 8.83 -2.91 19.45
CA ALA A 20 7.77 -3.38 18.57
C ALA A 20 8.29 -4.33 17.49
N VAL A 21 7.53 -5.37 17.20
CA VAL A 21 7.77 -6.32 16.09
C VAL A 21 6.52 -6.45 15.24
N PHE A 22 6.68 -6.59 13.93
CA PHE A 22 5.60 -6.96 13.03
C PHE A 22 5.50 -8.48 12.90
N ILE A 23 4.29 -9.01 13.00
CA ILE A 23 3.95 -10.41 12.82
C ILE A 23 3.10 -10.52 11.54
N PRO A 24 3.69 -10.97 10.42
CA PRO A 24 2.96 -11.17 9.17
C PRO A 24 1.86 -12.22 9.32
N ALA A 25 0.79 -12.05 8.56
CA ALA A 25 -0.28 -13.02 8.45
C ALA A 25 -0.86 -13.00 7.04
N ASP A 26 -1.76 -13.94 6.76
CA ASP A 26 -2.40 -14.10 5.46
C ASP A 26 -3.94 -14.01 5.60
N PRO A 27 -4.63 -13.08 4.90
CA PRO A 27 -4.09 -12.00 4.07
C PRO A 27 -3.40 -10.90 4.88
N SER A 28 -2.57 -10.07 4.25
CA SER A 28 -1.68 -9.11 4.93
C SER A 28 -2.36 -8.25 6.00
N ARG A 29 -3.61 -7.81 5.81
CA ARG A 29 -4.35 -7.00 6.80
C ARG A 29 -4.64 -7.69 8.14
N THR A 30 -4.51 -9.02 8.22
CA THR A 30 -4.68 -9.77 9.48
C THR A 30 -3.39 -9.78 10.31
N GLY A 31 -2.29 -9.24 9.75
CA GLY A 31 -1.03 -9.07 10.46
C GLY A 31 -1.16 -8.15 11.67
N GLN A 32 -0.24 -8.32 12.61
CA GLN A 32 -0.27 -7.63 13.89
C GLN A 32 1.06 -6.96 14.21
N VAL A 33 1.01 -5.90 15.01
CA VAL A 33 2.19 -5.31 15.67
C VAL A 33 2.12 -5.69 17.13
N ALA A 34 3.16 -6.34 17.64
CA ALA A 34 3.29 -6.68 19.05
C ALA A 34 4.25 -5.71 19.73
N PHE A 35 3.77 -5.02 20.75
CA PHE A 35 4.57 -4.16 21.64
C PHE A 35 5.03 -4.97 22.84
N TRP A 36 6.29 -4.90 23.22
CA TRP A 36 6.87 -5.66 24.33
C TRP A 36 8.00 -4.87 25.01
N ASN A 37 8.25 -5.15 26.29
CA ASN A 37 9.33 -4.49 27.02
C ASN A 37 10.58 -5.38 27.06
N PRO A 38 11.78 -4.85 26.74
CA PRO A 38 13.04 -5.60 26.81
C PRO A 38 13.36 -6.18 28.19
N ASP A 39 12.87 -5.59 29.26
CA ASP A 39 13.00 -6.09 30.64
C ASP A 39 12.03 -7.25 30.98
N GLY A 40 11.13 -7.61 30.07
CA GLY A 40 10.12 -8.65 30.27
C GLY A 40 8.88 -8.20 31.03
N SER A 41 8.80 -6.92 31.43
CA SER A 41 7.61 -6.37 32.08
C SER A 41 6.43 -6.28 31.10
N THR A 42 5.21 -6.26 31.65
CA THR A 42 4.00 -6.14 30.86
C THR A 42 3.90 -4.74 30.23
N PRO A 43 3.66 -4.63 28.91
CA PRO A 43 3.37 -3.36 28.25
C PRO A 43 2.16 -2.64 28.87
N PRO A 44 2.09 -1.30 28.82
CA PRO A 44 0.93 -0.56 29.31
C PRO A 44 -0.34 -1.00 28.58
N GLY A 45 -1.41 -1.23 29.35
CA GLY A 45 -2.62 -1.89 28.86
C GLY A 45 -3.55 -1.00 28.02
N ALA A 46 -4.14 -1.65 27.01
CA ALA A 46 -5.28 -1.32 26.14
C ALA A 46 -5.25 0.02 25.36
N PRO A 47 -5.78 0.05 24.11
CA PRO A 47 -6.47 -1.05 23.40
C PRO A 47 -5.47 -2.09 22.86
N GLY A 48 -5.79 -3.40 22.94
CA GLY A 48 -4.98 -4.51 22.41
C GLY A 48 -5.21 -5.86 23.11
N VAL A 49 -4.67 -6.95 22.55
CA VAL A 49 -4.71 -8.30 23.17
C VAL A 49 -3.35 -8.61 23.78
N LEU A 50 -3.31 -8.90 25.08
CA LEU A 50 -2.09 -9.36 25.74
C LEU A 50 -1.92 -10.87 25.52
N SER A 51 -0.79 -11.28 24.95
CA SER A 51 -0.43 -12.68 24.75
C SER A 51 1.09 -12.88 24.86
N GLU A 52 1.52 -14.12 24.92
CA GLU A 52 2.95 -14.45 24.90
C GLU A 52 3.56 -14.16 23.53
N LEU A 53 4.75 -13.57 23.53
CA LEU A 53 5.57 -13.31 22.36
C LEU A 53 6.95 -13.94 22.57
N THR A 54 7.37 -14.78 21.63
CA THR A 54 8.73 -15.31 21.60
C THR A 54 9.65 -14.32 20.88
N VAL A 55 10.69 -13.86 21.56
CA VAL A 55 11.71 -12.97 21.00
C VAL A 55 13.10 -13.59 21.17
N THR A 56 14.03 -13.15 20.34
CA THR A 56 15.44 -13.50 20.42
C THR A 56 16.20 -12.40 21.14
N GLU A 57 16.91 -12.76 22.20
CA GLU A 57 17.77 -11.84 22.94
C GLU A 57 19.16 -11.69 22.32
N VAL A 58 19.90 -10.70 22.81
CA VAL A 58 21.34 -10.56 22.53
C VAL A 58 22.04 -11.84 22.98
N GLY A 59 22.59 -12.61 22.02
CA GLY A 59 23.15 -13.93 22.26
C GLY A 59 22.36 -15.10 21.64
N LEU A 60 21.36 -14.81 20.80
CA LEU A 60 20.60 -15.80 20.02
C LEU A 60 19.83 -16.82 20.88
N ARG A 61 19.35 -16.39 22.05
CA ARG A 61 18.50 -17.21 22.92
C ARG A 61 17.05 -16.79 22.79
N ARG A 62 16.16 -17.77 22.70
CA ARG A 62 14.71 -17.54 22.71
C ARG A 62 14.25 -17.19 24.12
N ARG A 63 13.43 -16.15 24.25
CA ARG A 63 12.74 -15.77 25.48
C ARG A 63 11.27 -15.49 25.18
N THR A 64 10.39 -16.01 26.01
CA THR A 64 8.97 -15.68 25.99
C THR A 64 8.72 -14.47 26.89
N VAL A 65 8.03 -13.45 26.36
CA VAL A 65 7.67 -12.22 27.09
C VAL A 65 6.20 -11.88 26.89
N PRO A 66 5.59 -11.08 27.77
CA PRO A 66 4.29 -10.48 27.49
C PRO A 66 4.38 -9.51 26.31
N GLY A 67 3.53 -9.70 25.30
CA GLY A 67 3.35 -8.81 24.16
C GLY A 67 1.93 -8.28 24.09
N LEU A 68 1.75 -6.98 23.82
CA LEU A 68 0.46 -6.38 23.50
C LEU A 68 0.30 -6.32 21.97
N HIS A 69 -0.62 -7.13 21.44
CA HIS A 69 -0.85 -7.30 20.01
C HIS A 69 -1.98 -6.39 19.52
N LEU A 70 -1.66 -5.56 18.52
CA LEU A 70 -2.60 -4.71 17.81
C LEU A 70 -2.70 -5.14 16.35
N PRO A 71 -3.91 -5.17 15.76
CA PRO A 71 -4.04 -5.15 14.31
C PRO A 71 -3.29 -3.95 13.73
N VAL A 72 -2.65 -4.08 12.55
CA VAL A 72 -1.85 -3.00 11.95
C VAL A 72 -2.61 -1.66 11.90
N ARG A 73 -3.90 -1.69 11.54
CA ARG A 73 -4.76 -0.49 11.51
C ARG A 73 -4.83 0.26 12.86
N GLU A 74 -4.79 -0.46 13.97
CA GLU A 74 -4.87 0.08 15.33
C GLU A 74 -3.49 0.50 15.85
N ALA A 75 -2.43 -0.13 15.33
CA ALA A 75 -1.05 0.27 15.60
C ALA A 75 -0.63 1.56 14.87
N LEU A 76 -1.20 1.85 13.69
CA LEU A 76 -0.82 3.01 12.87
C LEU A 76 -0.81 4.35 13.63
N PRO A 77 -1.84 4.72 14.42
CA PRO A 77 -1.81 5.95 15.22
C PRO A 77 -0.73 5.98 16.31
N VAL A 78 -0.29 4.82 16.81
CA VAL A 78 0.82 4.71 17.78
C VAL A 78 2.14 4.92 17.05
N LEU A 79 2.37 4.14 16.00
CA LEU A 79 3.62 4.11 15.23
C LEU A 79 3.94 5.46 14.59
N THR A 80 2.95 6.10 13.96
CA THR A 80 3.14 7.41 13.31
C THR A 80 3.54 8.52 14.29
N ARG A 81 3.05 8.47 15.54
CA ARG A 81 3.46 9.38 16.61
C ARG A 81 4.81 9.03 17.21
N ALA A 82 5.08 7.74 17.42
CA ALA A 82 6.34 7.28 18.00
C ALA A 82 7.56 7.69 17.15
N ARG A 83 7.42 7.78 15.82
CA ARG A 83 8.49 8.27 14.94
C ARG A 83 9.04 9.65 15.34
N ALA A 84 8.19 10.54 15.87
CA ALA A 84 8.56 11.90 16.27
C ALA A 84 8.89 12.01 17.77
N ASP A 85 8.76 10.92 18.53
CA ASP A 85 9.01 10.88 19.96
C ASP A 85 10.49 10.55 20.22
N GLY A 86 11.24 11.50 20.79
CA GLY A 86 12.64 11.32 21.15
C GLY A 86 12.88 10.29 22.26
N GLN A 87 11.82 9.74 22.85
CA GLN A 87 11.87 8.66 23.84
C GLN A 87 11.34 7.33 23.30
N ALA A 88 10.96 7.27 22.02
CA ALA A 88 10.52 6.02 21.42
C ALA A 88 11.65 4.99 21.39
N SER A 89 11.29 3.71 21.53
CA SER A 89 12.27 2.65 21.31
C SER A 89 12.74 2.68 19.85
N PRO A 90 13.99 2.28 19.56
CA PRO A 90 14.49 2.24 18.18
C PRO A 90 13.61 1.39 17.26
N ALA A 91 13.12 0.24 17.75
CA ALA A 91 12.25 -0.64 16.97
C ALA A 91 10.89 0.00 16.65
N THR A 92 10.29 0.69 17.62
CA THR A 92 9.00 1.37 17.42
C THR A 92 9.16 2.60 16.53
N ALA A 93 10.25 3.36 16.65
CA ALA A 93 10.58 4.45 15.75
C ALA A 93 10.79 3.96 14.30
N PHE A 94 11.45 2.82 14.13
CA PHE A 94 11.60 2.15 12.83
C PHE A 94 10.25 1.79 12.21
N TRP A 95 9.37 1.10 12.96
CA TRP A 95 8.03 0.77 12.47
C TRP A 95 7.16 2.02 12.25
N GLY A 96 7.41 3.11 12.96
CA GLY A 96 6.85 4.44 12.68
C GLY A 96 7.30 5.04 11.35
N ALA A 97 8.58 4.89 11.00
CA ALA A 97 9.09 5.27 9.67
C ALA A 97 8.47 4.40 8.56
N ALA A 98 8.38 3.10 8.77
CA ALA A 98 7.71 2.17 7.85
C ALA A 98 6.23 2.50 7.66
N ALA A 99 5.52 2.84 8.75
CA ALA A 99 4.11 3.24 8.70
C ALA A 99 3.91 4.49 7.86
N LEU A 100 4.76 5.51 8.04
CA LEU A 100 4.72 6.73 7.23
C LEU A 100 5.01 6.43 5.75
N LEU A 101 6.00 5.58 5.45
CA LEU A 101 6.32 5.18 4.08
C LEU A 101 5.14 4.46 3.41
N GLY A 102 4.51 3.50 4.09
CA GLY A 102 3.32 2.80 3.59
C GLY A 102 2.15 3.75 3.33
N LEU A 103 1.89 4.68 4.26
CA LEU A 103 0.87 5.72 4.08
C LEU A 103 1.17 6.65 2.89
N GLN A 104 2.44 7.00 2.65
CA GLN A 104 2.84 7.79 1.49
C GLN A 104 2.62 7.05 0.16
N PHE A 105 2.88 5.73 0.11
CA PHE A 105 2.57 4.93 -1.07
C PHE A 105 1.06 4.89 -1.34
N VAL A 106 0.26 4.66 -0.30
CA VAL A 106 -1.20 4.64 -0.44
C VAL A 106 -1.77 6.01 -0.82
N ALA A 107 -1.24 7.09 -0.24
CA ALA A 107 -1.63 8.46 -0.60
C ALA A 107 -1.31 8.81 -2.07
N ARG A 108 -0.28 8.17 -2.64
CA ARG A 108 0.07 8.28 -4.07
C ARG A 108 -0.74 7.33 -4.97
N GLY A 109 -1.67 6.56 -4.41
CA GLY A 109 -2.45 5.57 -5.15
C GLY A 109 -1.64 4.33 -5.57
N LEU A 110 -0.52 4.03 -4.88
CA LEU A 110 0.32 2.87 -5.17
C LEU A 110 -0.16 1.64 -4.41
N LEU A 111 -1.33 1.15 -4.78
CA LEU A 111 -1.90 -0.08 -4.29
C LEU A 111 -2.59 -0.84 -5.41
N LEU A 112 -2.43 -2.17 -5.41
CA LEU A 112 -3.01 -3.06 -6.41
C LEU A 112 -3.88 -4.11 -5.74
N PRO A 113 -5.08 -4.39 -6.29
CA PRO A 113 -5.83 -5.55 -5.87
C PRO A 113 -5.08 -6.81 -6.29
N GLY A 114 -5.11 -7.83 -5.46
CA GLY A 114 -4.49 -9.11 -5.69
C GLY A 114 -5.09 -10.22 -4.84
N LEU A 115 -4.61 -11.44 -5.03
CA LEU A 115 -4.89 -12.53 -4.11
C LEU A 115 -3.65 -12.83 -3.29
N SER A 116 -3.89 -13.08 -2.01
CA SER A 116 -2.90 -13.60 -1.10
C SER A 116 -2.59 -15.08 -1.42
N PRO A 117 -1.53 -15.69 -0.85
CA PRO A 117 -1.18 -17.09 -1.11
C PRO A 117 -2.34 -18.09 -0.91
N THR A 118 -3.23 -17.85 0.06
CA THR A 118 -4.42 -18.67 0.31
C THR A 118 -5.68 -18.20 -0.43
N ASP A 119 -5.51 -17.53 -1.57
CA ASP A 119 -6.60 -17.07 -2.44
C ASP A 119 -7.58 -16.11 -1.75
N ARG A 120 -7.09 -15.32 -0.79
CA ARG A 120 -7.87 -14.27 -0.14
C ARG A 120 -7.66 -12.92 -0.82
N ASP A 121 -8.72 -12.14 -0.95
CA ASP A 121 -8.65 -10.78 -1.46
C ASP A 121 -7.66 -9.93 -0.64
N ALA A 122 -6.71 -9.27 -1.30
CA ALA A 122 -5.72 -8.44 -0.63
C ALA A 122 -5.35 -7.23 -1.49
N TRP A 123 -5.10 -6.09 -0.86
CA TRP A 123 -4.34 -5.02 -1.49
C TRP A 123 -2.87 -5.16 -1.14
N ARG A 124 -1.99 -4.88 -2.10
CA ARG A 124 -0.55 -4.79 -1.87
C ARG A 124 -0.01 -3.47 -2.37
N VAL A 125 1.13 -3.04 -1.85
CA VAL A 125 1.81 -1.86 -2.34
C VAL A 125 2.34 -2.12 -3.75
N GLY A 126 2.09 -1.18 -4.67
CA GLY A 126 2.60 -1.24 -6.04
C GLY A 126 1.75 -0.46 -7.04
N PRO A 127 2.24 -0.28 -8.27
CA PRO A 127 3.58 -0.61 -8.75
C PRO A 127 4.64 0.34 -8.14
N LEU A 128 5.88 -0.11 -7.95
CA LEU A 128 6.95 0.67 -7.31
C LEU A 128 8.04 1.05 -8.31
N GLY A 129 8.38 2.35 -8.38
CA GLY A 129 9.51 2.82 -9.18
C GLY A 129 10.86 2.58 -8.49
N ALA A 130 11.96 2.78 -9.23
CA ALA A 130 13.33 2.56 -8.70
C ALA A 130 13.62 3.34 -7.41
N GLY A 131 13.21 4.62 -7.33
CA GLY A 131 13.38 5.43 -6.12
C GLY A 131 12.47 5.04 -4.95
N ASP A 132 11.38 4.32 -5.20
CA ASP A 132 10.56 3.73 -4.13
C ASP A 132 11.21 2.46 -3.58
N LEU A 133 11.74 1.63 -4.48
CA LEU A 133 12.50 0.42 -4.12
C LEU A 133 13.76 0.77 -3.32
N GLU A 134 14.47 1.83 -3.69
CA GLU A 134 15.66 2.26 -2.95
C GLU A 134 15.32 2.72 -1.53
N ARG A 135 14.26 3.51 -1.35
CA ARG A 135 13.78 3.90 -0.02
C ARG A 135 13.41 2.69 0.85
N ILE A 136 12.85 1.64 0.26
CA ILE A 136 12.55 0.39 0.97
C ILE A 136 13.84 -0.30 1.41
N ARG A 137 14.84 -0.40 0.53
CA ARG A 137 16.14 -1.02 0.85
C ARG A 137 16.89 -0.24 1.93
N GLU A 138 16.96 1.08 1.80
CA GLU A 138 17.59 1.96 2.79
C GLU A 138 16.92 1.81 4.16
N LEU A 139 15.58 1.82 4.20
CA LEU A 139 14.85 1.63 5.44
C LEU A 139 15.13 0.23 6.00
N ALA A 140 14.99 -0.83 5.22
CA ALA A 140 15.25 -2.21 5.65
C ALA A 140 16.67 -2.40 6.21
N ALA A 141 17.68 -1.79 5.59
CA ALA A 141 19.07 -1.84 6.06
C ALA A 141 19.27 -1.17 7.43
N SER A 142 18.39 -0.22 7.80
CA SER A 142 18.40 0.43 9.12
C SER A 142 17.60 -0.31 10.20
N MET A 143 16.97 -1.44 9.88
CA MET A 143 16.07 -2.16 10.79
C MET A 143 16.82 -2.61 12.06
N PRO A 144 16.44 -2.11 13.25
CA PRO A 144 17.06 -2.54 14.50
C PRO A 144 16.83 -4.04 14.74
N PRO A 145 17.78 -4.79 15.35
CA PRO A 145 17.60 -6.20 15.66
C PRO A 145 16.33 -6.50 16.47
N THR A 146 15.98 -5.61 17.40
CA THR A 146 14.77 -5.73 18.22
C THR A 146 13.45 -5.57 17.44
N ALA A 147 13.50 -5.02 16.21
CA ALA A 147 12.33 -4.85 15.35
C ALA A 147 11.93 -6.12 14.58
N HIS A 148 12.84 -7.09 14.48
CA HIS A 148 12.64 -8.38 13.82
C HIS A 148 13.14 -9.54 14.70
N ALA A 149 13.02 -9.39 16.03
CA ALA A 149 13.55 -10.35 16.99
C ALA A 149 12.71 -11.64 17.12
N THR A 150 11.51 -11.69 16.56
CA THR A 150 10.63 -12.88 16.60
C THR A 150 11.19 -13.95 15.67
N PRO A 151 11.58 -15.14 16.19
CA PRO A 151 12.06 -16.24 15.35
C PRO A 151 11.00 -16.69 14.35
N LEU A 152 11.46 -17.16 13.18
CA LEU A 152 10.60 -17.87 12.26
C LEU A 152 10.23 -19.23 12.83
N GLU A 153 8.94 -19.55 12.79
CA GLU A 153 8.42 -20.90 13.02
C GLU A 153 8.89 -21.81 11.88
N THR A 154 10.11 -22.33 12.02
CA THR A 154 10.63 -23.36 11.14
C THR A 154 10.15 -24.65 11.79
N GLY A 155 9.36 -25.47 11.10
CA GLY A 155 8.82 -26.75 11.62
C GLY A 155 9.86 -27.81 12.01
N ALA A 156 11.12 -27.40 12.23
CA ALA A 156 12.17 -28.14 12.89
C ALA A 156 11.91 -28.21 14.40
N THR A 157 12.45 -29.26 15.02
CA THR A 157 12.43 -29.50 16.47
C THR A 157 12.93 -28.29 17.28
N VAL A 158 12.67 -28.27 18.59
CA VAL A 158 13.10 -27.19 19.52
C VAL A 158 14.61 -26.83 19.37
N ASP A 159 15.43 -27.79 18.92
CA ASP A 159 16.87 -27.69 18.68
C ASP A 159 17.27 -27.28 17.24
N GLY A 160 16.31 -26.96 16.37
CA GLY A 160 16.56 -26.48 15.01
C GLY A 160 17.23 -25.09 14.99
N PRO A 161 17.88 -24.73 13.86
CA PRO A 161 18.57 -23.45 13.74
C PRO A 161 17.60 -22.28 13.98
N LEU A 162 18.04 -21.31 14.80
CA LEU A 162 17.28 -20.08 15.02
C LEU A 162 17.39 -19.20 13.78
N LEU A 163 16.27 -19.02 13.08
CA LEU A 163 16.16 -18.14 11.92
C LEU A 163 15.34 -16.91 12.27
N LEU A 164 15.82 -15.74 11.88
CA LEU A 164 15.09 -14.47 11.98
C LEU A 164 14.54 -14.07 10.61
N PRO A 165 13.47 -13.25 10.56
CA PRO A 165 12.95 -12.71 9.32
C PRO A 165 14.00 -11.88 8.57
N ASP A 166 14.02 -12.00 7.24
CA ASP A 166 14.77 -11.09 6.38
C ASP A 166 14.17 -9.67 6.49
N PRO A 167 14.96 -8.63 6.80
CA PRO A 167 14.44 -7.28 7.04
C PRO A 167 13.66 -6.69 5.85
N GLU A 168 14.13 -6.85 4.62
CA GLU A 168 13.46 -6.27 3.46
C GLU A 168 12.12 -6.96 3.20
N ARG A 169 12.08 -8.30 3.27
CA ARG A 169 10.84 -9.07 3.14
C ARG A 169 9.83 -8.73 4.24
N LEU A 170 10.28 -8.61 5.48
CA LEU A 170 9.42 -8.26 6.62
C LEU A 170 8.84 -6.85 6.47
N LEU A 171 9.67 -5.89 6.05
CA LEU A 171 9.23 -4.52 5.77
C LEU A 171 8.19 -4.49 4.64
N ARG A 172 8.41 -5.20 3.53
CA ARG A 172 7.44 -5.29 2.43
C ARG A 172 6.11 -5.87 2.88
N ALA A 173 6.12 -6.94 3.67
CA ALA A 173 4.91 -7.53 4.23
C ALA A 173 4.14 -6.54 5.14
N PHE A 174 4.85 -5.72 5.92
CA PHE A 174 4.22 -4.67 6.72
C PHE A 174 3.60 -3.57 5.84
N LEU A 175 4.31 -3.13 4.80
CA LEU A 175 3.79 -2.14 3.84
C LEU A 175 2.51 -2.64 3.16
N ASP A 176 2.47 -3.92 2.77
CA ASP A 176 1.27 -4.57 2.23
C ASP A 176 0.14 -4.64 3.26
N ALA A 177 0.44 -4.91 4.53
CA ALA A 177 -0.57 -4.91 5.59
C ALA A 177 -1.19 -3.52 5.82
N VAL A 178 -0.39 -2.45 5.68
CA VAL A 178 -0.88 -1.06 5.70
C VAL A 178 -1.78 -0.81 4.49
N ALA A 179 -1.35 -1.19 3.28
CA ALA A 179 -2.14 -1.03 2.06
C ALA A 179 -3.46 -1.81 2.10
N ASP A 180 -3.46 -3.05 2.58
CA ASP A 180 -4.64 -3.93 2.67
C ASP A 180 -5.67 -3.46 3.70
N GLY A 181 -5.26 -2.63 4.66
CA GLY A 181 -6.17 -2.09 5.68
C GLY A 181 -6.97 -0.86 5.22
N LEU A 182 -6.45 -0.06 4.29
CA LEU A 182 -6.94 1.32 4.07
C LEU A 182 -8.18 1.45 3.15
N PRO A 183 -8.31 0.71 2.04
CA PRO A 183 -9.48 0.82 1.17
C PRO A 183 -10.81 0.38 1.81
N ARG A 184 -10.75 -0.37 2.92
CA ARG A 184 -11.88 -1.08 3.55
C ARG A 184 -12.64 -0.19 4.54
N THR A 185 -13.05 0.99 4.08
CA THR A 185 -13.85 1.94 4.86
C THR A 185 -15.30 1.47 4.98
N PRO A 186 -16.09 1.97 5.95
CA PRO A 186 -17.52 1.68 6.02
C PRO A 186 -18.30 2.02 4.74
N ALA A 187 -17.77 2.93 3.91
CA ALA A 187 -18.37 3.32 2.63
C ALA A 187 -17.95 2.42 1.45
N ALA A 188 -16.89 1.61 1.60
CA ALA A 188 -16.29 0.87 0.49
C ALA A 188 -17.28 -0.09 -0.19
N GLY A 189 -18.12 -0.76 0.59
CA GLY A 189 -19.12 -1.69 0.06
C GLY A 189 -20.23 -1.04 -0.77
N PHE A 190 -20.40 0.29 -0.71
CA PHE A 190 -21.33 1.00 -1.60
C PHE A 190 -20.69 1.36 -2.95
N ALA A 191 -19.36 1.43 -3.02
CA ALA A 191 -18.63 1.72 -4.25
C ALA A 191 -18.32 0.45 -5.07
N THR A 192 -18.40 -0.72 -4.44
CA THR A 192 -18.11 -2.02 -5.07
C THR A 192 -19.39 -2.84 -5.27
N ALA A 193 -19.41 -3.69 -6.31
CA ALA A 193 -20.51 -4.62 -6.56
C ALA A 193 -20.50 -5.86 -5.62
N GLY A 194 -19.86 -5.78 -4.45
CA GLY A 194 -19.71 -6.89 -3.52
C GLY A 194 -18.61 -6.70 -2.46
N PRO A 195 -18.41 -7.71 -1.57
CA PRO A 195 -17.49 -7.62 -0.43
C PRO A 195 -16.01 -7.77 -0.82
N ALA A 196 -15.70 -8.28 -2.01
CA ALA A 196 -14.33 -8.43 -2.50
C ALA A 196 -13.59 -7.08 -2.49
N PHE A 197 -12.40 -7.05 -1.90
CA PHE A 197 -11.54 -5.86 -1.78
C PHE A 197 -12.10 -4.68 -0.95
N ALA A 198 -13.35 -4.79 -0.46
CA ALA A 198 -14.04 -3.75 0.29
C ALA A 198 -14.37 -4.15 1.74
N ALA A 199 -14.69 -5.42 2.00
CA ALA A 199 -15.03 -5.92 3.33
C ALA A 199 -13.78 -6.08 4.21
N ARG A 200 -13.95 -5.98 5.53
CA ARG A 200 -12.84 -6.25 6.48
C ARG A 200 -12.51 -7.74 6.53
N GLU A 201 -13.54 -8.58 6.51
CA GLU A 201 -13.43 -10.02 6.52
C GLU A 201 -12.76 -10.53 5.23
N PRO A 202 -11.77 -11.46 5.32
CA PRO A 202 -11.17 -12.15 4.18
C PRO A 202 -12.15 -12.86 3.25
N GLN A 203 -12.22 -12.42 1.99
CA GLN A 203 -13.01 -13.07 0.94
C GLN A 203 -12.15 -14.07 0.18
N HIS A 204 -12.59 -15.32 0.08
CA HIS A 204 -11.90 -16.36 -0.69
C HIS A 204 -12.34 -16.32 -2.15
N LEU A 205 -11.41 -16.07 -3.07
CA LEU A 205 -11.70 -15.77 -4.48
C LEU A 205 -10.72 -16.51 -5.43
N PRO A 206 -10.59 -17.84 -5.36
CA PRO A 206 -9.57 -18.57 -6.13
C PRO A 206 -9.71 -18.39 -7.66
N GLN A 207 -10.92 -18.16 -8.16
CA GLN A 207 -11.18 -17.89 -9.57
C GLN A 207 -10.65 -16.53 -10.03
N GLY A 208 -10.38 -15.61 -9.11
CA GLY A 208 -9.87 -14.26 -9.40
C GLY A 208 -8.36 -14.19 -9.61
N ARG A 209 -7.63 -15.31 -9.51
CA ARG A 209 -6.16 -15.32 -9.53
C ARG A 209 -5.58 -14.85 -10.86
N SER A 210 -6.13 -15.29 -11.99
CA SER A 210 -5.70 -14.85 -13.32
C SER A 210 -5.98 -13.37 -13.51
N TRP A 211 -7.20 -12.91 -13.21
CA TRP A 211 -7.58 -11.51 -13.26
C TRP A 211 -6.65 -10.63 -12.40
N ALA A 212 -6.36 -11.04 -11.17
CA ALA A 212 -5.45 -10.32 -10.28
C ALA A 212 -4.01 -10.22 -10.84
N ALA A 213 -3.53 -11.28 -11.48
CA ALA A 213 -2.22 -11.30 -12.14
C ALA A 213 -2.20 -10.40 -13.38
N ASP A 214 -3.29 -10.35 -14.15
CA ASP A 214 -3.42 -9.49 -15.33
C ASP A 214 -3.47 -8.01 -14.93
N VAL A 215 -4.28 -7.65 -13.90
CA VAL A 215 -4.32 -6.29 -13.34
C VAL A 215 -2.94 -5.87 -12.83
N ALA A 216 -2.26 -6.76 -12.09
CA ALA A 216 -0.90 -6.53 -11.63
C ALA A 216 0.06 -6.24 -12.79
N ALA A 217 0.05 -7.09 -13.82
CA ALA A 217 0.92 -6.96 -14.98
C ALA A 217 0.67 -5.66 -15.75
N GLY A 218 -0.58 -5.22 -15.89
CA GLY A 218 -0.89 -3.96 -16.57
C GLY A 218 -0.43 -2.72 -15.81
N HIS A 219 -0.51 -2.75 -14.48
CA HIS A 219 0.04 -1.68 -13.65
C HIS A 219 1.58 -1.67 -13.63
N ASP A 220 2.23 -2.84 -13.61
CA ASP A 220 3.69 -2.95 -13.70
C ASP A 220 4.22 -2.57 -15.10
N ALA A 221 3.42 -2.77 -16.16
CA ALA A 221 3.73 -2.30 -17.51
C ALA A 221 3.81 -0.77 -17.59
N GLY A 222 3.23 -0.07 -16.60
CA GLY A 222 3.42 1.36 -16.42
C GLY A 222 2.70 2.18 -17.47
N VAL A 223 1.42 1.90 -17.70
CA VAL A 223 0.56 2.69 -18.60
C VAL A 223 -0.44 3.51 -17.79
N ARG A 224 -0.69 4.76 -18.19
CA ARG A 224 -1.71 5.67 -17.61
C ARG A 224 -2.63 6.20 -18.68
N LEU A 225 -3.89 6.45 -18.31
CA LEU A 225 -4.89 7.06 -19.17
C LEU A 225 -5.14 8.52 -18.78
N SER A 226 -5.31 9.39 -19.77
CA SER A 226 -5.84 10.75 -19.57
C SER A 226 -6.90 11.07 -20.63
N LEU A 227 -7.78 12.02 -20.31
CA LEU A 227 -8.76 12.53 -21.27
C LEU A 227 -8.37 13.96 -21.68
N ARG A 228 -8.03 14.16 -22.96
CA ARG A 228 -7.83 15.49 -23.55
C ARG A 228 -9.15 15.98 -24.12
N ILE A 229 -9.61 17.15 -23.68
CA ILE A 229 -10.81 17.79 -24.24
C ILE A 229 -10.37 18.84 -25.25
N GLU A 230 -10.71 18.61 -26.52
CA GLU A 230 -10.53 19.55 -27.62
C GLU A 230 -11.82 20.34 -27.81
N ILE A 231 -11.72 21.68 -27.88
CA ILE A 231 -12.87 22.57 -28.04
C ILE A 231 -12.75 23.25 -29.40
N THR A 232 -13.82 23.21 -30.19
CA THR A 232 -13.92 23.92 -31.47
C THR A 232 -15.19 24.76 -31.50
N GLY A 233 -15.23 25.81 -32.32
CA GLY A 233 -16.37 26.73 -32.39
C GLY A 233 -16.36 27.83 -31.32
N THR A 234 -15.30 27.99 -30.54
CA THR A 234 -15.13 29.21 -29.72
C THR A 234 -14.76 30.37 -30.63
N ALA A 235 -15.74 31.19 -31.00
CA ALA A 235 -15.47 32.42 -31.73
C ALA A 235 -14.41 33.24 -30.96
N SER A 236 -13.26 33.47 -31.59
CA SER A 236 -12.22 34.34 -31.04
C SER A 236 -12.77 35.76 -30.98
N PRO A 237 -12.73 36.47 -29.83
CA PRO A 237 -13.27 37.83 -29.72
C PRO A 237 -12.42 38.90 -30.43
N ALA A 238 -11.50 38.50 -31.32
CA ALA A 238 -10.57 39.41 -32.00
C ALA A 238 -10.72 39.35 -33.52
N SER A 239 -11.81 39.90 -34.06
CA SER A 239 -11.76 40.62 -35.34
C SER A 239 -12.99 41.52 -35.51
N PRO A 240 -12.86 42.85 -35.34
CA PRO A 240 -13.94 43.78 -35.63
C PRO A 240 -13.84 44.20 -37.10
N ALA A 241 -14.38 43.41 -38.03
CA ALA A 241 -14.78 43.89 -39.35
C ALA A 241 -15.41 42.76 -40.18
N ALA A 242 -16.74 42.80 -40.32
CA ALA A 242 -17.47 42.76 -41.60
C ALA A 242 -18.89 42.25 -41.35
N GLU A 243 -19.86 43.12 -41.60
CA GLU A 243 -21.28 42.81 -41.63
C GLU A 243 -21.56 41.79 -42.74
N ALA A 244 -21.76 40.53 -42.34
CA ALA A 244 -22.40 39.50 -43.14
C ALA A 244 -23.49 38.84 -42.26
N PRO A 245 -24.57 38.28 -42.84
CA PRO A 245 -25.67 37.74 -42.06
C PRO A 245 -25.12 36.65 -41.13
N LEU A 246 -25.47 36.74 -39.84
CA LEU A 246 -25.05 35.80 -38.80
C LEU A 246 -25.53 34.38 -39.17
N VAL A 247 -24.68 33.62 -39.85
CA VAL A 247 -24.87 32.20 -40.06
C VAL A 247 -24.21 31.49 -38.88
N ASP A 248 -25.10 30.93 -38.07
CA ASP A 248 -24.89 29.98 -36.98
C ASP A 248 -24.02 30.46 -35.80
N ASP A 249 -24.71 30.72 -34.68
CA ASP A 249 -24.14 30.77 -33.34
C ASP A 249 -23.71 29.34 -32.99
N ALA A 250 -22.65 28.87 -33.66
CA ALA A 250 -22.22 27.48 -33.60
C ALA A 250 -21.79 27.16 -32.17
N ALA A 251 -22.65 26.44 -31.45
CA ALA A 251 -22.39 26.04 -30.08
C ALA A 251 -21.02 25.35 -29.99
N PRO A 252 -20.23 25.62 -28.95
CA PRO A 252 -18.92 25.01 -28.80
C PRO A 252 -19.06 23.49 -28.84
N SER A 253 -18.29 22.86 -29.72
CA SER A 253 -18.26 21.40 -29.81
C SER A 253 -17.05 20.87 -29.04
N PHE A 254 -17.28 19.81 -28.27
CA PHE A 254 -16.29 19.19 -27.41
C PHE A 254 -15.94 17.81 -27.95
N ARG A 255 -14.66 17.55 -28.18
CA ARG A 255 -14.13 16.24 -28.54
C ARG A 255 -13.28 15.71 -27.39
N ALA A 256 -13.69 14.59 -26.83
CA ALA A 256 -12.94 13.90 -25.80
C ALA A 256 -12.01 12.86 -26.44
N VAL A 257 -10.71 13.02 -26.25
CA VAL A 257 -9.67 12.14 -26.79
C VAL A 257 -9.00 11.41 -25.64
N LEU A 258 -9.18 10.09 -25.60
CA LEU A 258 -8.46 9.24 -24.65
C LEU A 258 -7.01 9.15 -25.08
N GLN A 259 -6.08 9.40 -24.15
CA GLN A 259 -4.64 9.32 -24.37
C GLN A 259 -4.02 8.30 -23.43
N ILE A 260 -2.98 7.63 -23.94
CA ILE A 260 -2.16 6.64 -23.26
C ILE A 260 -0.79 7.25 -22.98
N HIS A 261 -0.32 7.11 -21.75
CA HIS A 261 0.94 7.66 -21.25
C HIS A 261 1.81 6.56 -20.68
N SER A 262 3.12 6.64 -20.90
CA SER A 262 4.05 5.79 -20.18
C SER A 262 4.36 6.39 -18.81
N VAL A 263 4.38 5.54 -17.80
CA VAL A 263 4.79 5.85 -16.43
C VAL A 263 6.31 5.87 -16.32
N SER A 264 7.00 5.06 -17.13
CA SER A 264 8.46 4.97 -17.15
C SER A 264 9.09 6.08 -18.00
N ASP A 265 8.38 6.57 -19.02
CA ASP A 265 8.78 7.68 -19.88
C ASP A 265 7.65 8.71 -20.04
N PRO A 266 7.65 9.80 -19.24
CA PRO A 266 6.62 10.83 -19.29
C PRO A 266 6.53 11.57 -20.63
N SER A 267 7.54 11.45 -21.52
CA SER A 267 7.49 12.04 -22.85
C SER A 267 6.68 11.22 -23.85
N LEU A 268 6.40 9.96 -23.51
CA LEU A 268 5.68 9.04 -24.37
C LEU A 268 4.17 9.13 -24.13
N VAL A 269 3.49 9.86 -25.02
CA VAL A 269 2.04 10.05 -25.04
C VAL A 269 1.49 9.75 -26.44
N ALA A 270 0.40 9.00 -26.54
CA ALA A 270 -0.30 8.77 -27.80
C ALA A 270 -1.82 8.75 -27.60
N ASP A 271 -2.57 9.13 -28.63
CA ASP A 271 -4.02 8.98 -28.62
C ASP A 271 -4.36 7.49 -28.66
N ALA A 272 -5.28 7.03 -27.81
CA ALA A 272 -5.62 5.61 -27.67
C ALA A 272 -6.09 5.01 -29.01
N ALA A 273 -6.80 5.80 -29.83
CA ALA A 273 -7.19 5.39 -31.17
C ALA A 273 -5.98 5.01 -32.06
N GLU A 274 -4.85 5.72 -31.95
CA GLU A 274 -3.62 5.40 -32.69
C GLU A 274 -2.98 4.10 -32.19
N VAL A 275 -2.96 3.92 -30.86
CA VAL A 275 -2.42 2.70 -30.23
C VAL A 275 -3.22 1.47 -30.64
N TRP A 276 -4.55 1.59 -30.72
CA TRP A 276 -5.45 0.54 -31.19
C TRP A 276 -5.33 0.27 -32.70
N ALA A 277 -5.17 1.32 -33.51
CA ALA A 277 -4.97 1.17 -34.96
C ALA A 277 -3.63 0.50 -35.30
N GLY A 278 -2.61 0.63 -34.44
CA GLY A 278 -1.35 -0.13 -34.53
C GLY A 278 -0.40 0.29 -35.65
N GLY A 279 -0.61 1.46 -36.26
CA GLY A 279 0.16 1.91 -37.43
C GLY A 279 1.23 2.97 -37.16
N THR A 280 1.29 3.53 -35.95
CA THR A 280 2.18 4.67 -35.63
C THR A 280 3.42 4.24 -34.83
N ARG A 281 4.54 4.96 -35.00
CA ARG A 281 5.76 4.73 -34.18
C ARG A 281 5.52 4.98 -32.69
N SER A 282 4.66 5.95 -32.37
CA SER A 282 4.24 6.25 -30.99
C SER A 282 3.54 5.05 -30.36
N ALA A 283 2.63 4.39 -31.08
CA ALA A 283 1.96 3.17 -30.63
C ALA A 283 2.92 2.00 -30.35
N ALA A 284 3.94 1.82 -31.20
CA ALA A 284 4.92 0.74 -31.05
C ALA A 284 5.80 0.90 -29.79
N ALA A 285 5.98 2.12 -29.30
CA ALA A 285 6.84 2.41 -28.15
C ALA A 285 6.21 2.03 -26.79
N PHE A 286 4.87 1.89 -26.71
CA PHE A 286 4.20 1.44 -25.48
C PHE A 286 4.30 -0.07 -25.26
N GLY A 287 4.85 -0.82 -26.21
CA GLY A 287 4.99 -2.27 -26.15
C GLY A 287 3.69 -3.03 -26.46
N PRO A 288 3.78 -4.37 -26.61
CA PRO A 288 2.68 -5.20 -27.13
C PRO A 288 1.50 -5.35 -26.17
N ARG A 289 1.67 -5.05 -24.87
CA ARG A 289 0.61 -5.16 -23.85
C ARG A 289 -0.15 -3.86 -23.61
N ALA A 290 0.32 -2.72 -24.12
CA ALA A 290 -0.27 -1.41 -23.90
C ALA A 290 -1.79 -1.32 -24.13
N ARG A 291 -2.32 -2.09 -25.09
CA ARG A 291 -3.77 -2.17 -25.34
C ARG A 291 -4.52 -2.92 -24.25
N MET A 292 -3.94 -4.01 -23.76
CA MET A 292 -4.48 -4.81 -22.66
C MET A 292 -4.38 -4.04 -21.34
N ASP A 293 -3.29 -3.31 -21.15
CA ASP A 293 -3.01 -2.54 -19.93
C ASP A 293 -3.81 -1.22 -19.84
N ALA A 294 -4.46 -0.82 -20.96
CA ALA A 294 -5.32 0.35 -21.07
C ALA A 294 -6.84 0.03 -21.02
N LEU A 295 -7.21 -1.24 -20.81
CA LEU A 295 -8.60 -1.72 -20.65
C LEU A 295 -8.95 -1.92 -19.17
#